data_AF-A0A6V7LU64-F1
#
_entry.id   AF-A0A6V7LU64-F1
#
_cell.length_a   1.000
_cell.length_b   1.000
_cell.length_c   1.000
_cell.angle_alpha   90.00
_cell.angle_beta   90.00
_cell.angle_gamma   90.00
#
_symmetry.space_group_name_H-M   'P 1'
#
loop_
_entity.id
_entity.type
_entity.pdbx_description
1 polymer ?
#
loop_
_entity_poly.entity_id
_entity_poly.type
_entity_poly.pdbx_seq_one_letter_code
_entity_poly.pdbx_strand_id
1 'polypeptide(L)'
;AFLIPFILMLITMGLPIFYLELSLGQYTGVGPVEAYGRMAPGFRGIGFCTLVVIALVTIYYMVLVSWTLFYTFASFSSRLDWAYCDNEFNTE
;
A
#
# COMPACT_ATOMS: atom_id res chain seq x y z
N ALA A 1 -20.09 -14.94 -7.65
CA ALA A 1 -19.39 -15.96 -6.84
C ALA A 1 -17.91 -15.57 -6.51
N PHE A 2 -17.62 -14.29 -6.20
CA PHE A 2 -16.27 -13.83 -5.78
C PHE A 2 -16.10 -13.84 -4.25
N LEU A 3 -17.17 -13.56 -3.51
CA LEU A 3 -17.11 -13.40 -2.06
C LEU A 3 -16.71 -14.70 -1.33
N ILE A 4 -17.17 -15.85 -1.81
CA ILE A 4 -16.86 -17.16 -1.22
C ILE A 4 -15.35 -17.44 -1.22
N PRO A 5 -14.64 -17.44 -2.38
CA PRO A 5 -13.19 -17.63 -2.38
C PRO A 5 -12.44 -16.49 -1.67
N PHE A 6 -12.93 -15.25 -1.76
CA PHE A 6 -12.32 -14.11 -1.06
C PHE A 6 -12.30 -14.29 0.46
N ILE A 7 -13.44 -14.61 1.07
CA ILE A 7 -13.56 -14.80 2.52
C ILE A 7 -12.73 -16.01 2.98
N LEU A 8 -12.73 -17.09 2.19
CA LEU A 8 -11.92 -18.27 2.49
C LEU A 8 -10.44 -17.92 2.55
N MET A 9 -9.89 -17.28 1.51
CA MET A 9 -8.48 -16.87 1.46
C MET A 9 -8.12 -15.83 2.52
N LEU A 10 -9.05 -14.91 2.84
CA LEU A 10 -8.87 -13.92 3.89
C LEU A 10 -8.69 -14.60 5.25
N ILE A 11 -9.51 -15.59 5.58
CA ILE A 11 -9.46 -16.26 6.89
C ILE A 11 -8.30 -17.25 6.98
N THR A 12 -8.00 -17.98 5.91
CA THR A 12 -6.97 -19.04 5.94
C THR A 12 -5.55 -18.54 5.73
N MET A 13 -5.36 -17.43 5.00
CA MET A 13 -4.03 -16.90 4.68
C MET A 13 -3.86 -15.44 5.11
N GLY A 14 -4.79 -14.56 4.75
CA GLY A 14 -4.66 -13.12 5.02
C GLY A 14 -4.54 -12.79 6.51
N LEU A 15 -5.53 -13.19 7.30
CA LEU A 15 -5.59 -12.93 8.74
C LEU A 15 -4.44 -13.60 9.52
N PRO A 16 -4.08 -14.88 9.28
CA PRO A 16 -2.96 -15.51 9.96
C PRO A 16 -1.62 -14.81 9.69
N ILE A 17 -1.33 -14.43 8.44
CA ILE A 17 -0.09 -13.74 8.08
C ILE A 17 -0.05 -12.34 8.72
N PHE A 18 -1.15 -11.59 8.64
CA PHE A 18 -1.26 -10.27 9.24
C PHE A 18 -1.06 -10.31 10.77
N TYR A 19 -1.69 -11.28 11.44
CA TYR A 19 -1.53 -11.48 12.87
C TYR A 19 -0.09 -11.86 13.24
N LEU A 20 0.55 -12.71 12.44
CA LEU A 20 1.96 -13.09 12.65
C LEU A 20 2.88 -11.88 12.55
N GLU A 21 2.74 -11.04 11.52
CA GLU A 21 3.59 -9.85 11.36
C GLU A 21 3.37 -8.83 12.49
N LEU A 22 2.12 -8.59 12.89
CA LEU A 22 1.80 -7.69 14.00
C LEU A 22 2.39 -8.18 15.32
N SER A 23 2.14 -9.45 15.67
CA SER A 23 2.65 -10.03 16.92
C SER A 23 4.18 -10.07 16.95
N LEU A 24 4.84 -10.37 15.83
CA LEU A 24 6.30 -10.33 15.71
C LEU A 24 6.83 -8.90 15.88
N GLY A 25 6.22 -7.92 15.23
CA GLY A 25 6.60 -6.51 15.35
C GLY A 25 6.46 -6.00 16.78
N GLN A 26 5.33 -6.31 17.44
CA GLN A 26 5.08 -5.94 18.84
C GLN A 26 6.05 -6.63 19.81
N TYR A 27 6.33 -7.92 19.63
CA TYR A 27 7.23 -8.67 20.50
C TYR A 27 8.68 -8.22 20.37
N THR A 28 9.15 -7.99 19.15
CA THR A 28 10.56 -7.67 18.90
C THR A 28 10.89 -6.19 19.07
N GLY A 29 9.92 -5.30 18.85
CA GLY A 29 10.08 -3.84 18.99
C GLY A 29 11.10 -3.24 18.02
N VAL A 30 11.45 -3.95 16.95
CA VAL A 30 12.47 -3.54 15.97
C VAL A 30 11.94 -3.68 14.55
N GLY A 31 12.67 -3.07 13.60
CA GLY A 31 12.36 -3.17 12.17
C GLY A 31 12.50 -4.60 11.62
N PRO A 32 11.94 -4.86 10.43
CA PRO A 32 11.79 -6.22 9.88
C PRO A 32 13.13 -6.96 9.68
N VAL A 33 14.19 -6.27 9.25
CA VAL A 33 15.53 -6.89 9.08
C VAL A 33 16.03 -7.48 10.39
N GLU A 34 15.86 -6.76 11.48
CA GLU A 34 16.34 -7.21 12.79
C GLU A 34 15.35 -8.17 13.45
N ALA A 35 14.04 -7.98 13.26
CA ALA A 35 13.01 -8.88 13.75
C ALA A 35 13.21 -10.31 13.19
N TYR A 36 13.34 -10.46 11.86
CA TYR A 36 13.59 -11.76 11.24
C TYR A 36 15.00 -12.30 11.55
N GLY A 37 16.00 -11.41 11.68
CA GLY A 37 17.35 -11.80 12.09
C GLY A 37 17.42 -12.36 13.52
N ARG A 38 16.59 -11.85 14.45
CA ARG A 38 16.46 -12.37 15.83
C ARG A 38 15.72 -13.70 15.90
N MET A 39 14.84 -14.01 14.94
CA MET A 39 14.21 -15.33 14.83
C MET A 39 15.22 -16.39 14.35
N ALA A 40 15.86 -16.14 13.21
CA ALA A 40 16.91 -16.99 12.67
C ALA A 40 17.84 -16.18 11.74
N PRO A 41 19.17 -16.34 11.82
CA PRO A 41 20.10 -15.61 10.96
C PRO A 41 19.83 -15.77 9.46
N GLY A 42 19.35 -16.95 9.03
CA GLY A 42 18.99 -17.22 7.63
C GLY A 42 17.77 -16.44 7.13
N PHE A 43 16.86 -16.01 8.02
CA PHE A 43 15.66 -15.24 7.64
C PHE A 43 15.89 -13.75 7.54
N ARG A 44 17.10 -13.26 7.82
CA ARG A 44 17.45 -11.85 7.67
C ARG A 44 17.20 -11.32 6.24
N GLY A 45 17.32 -12.19 5.23
CA GLY A 45 16.99 -11.87 3.84
C GLY A 45 15.53 -11.43 3.64
N ILE A 46 14.58 -12.02 4.38
CA ILE A 46 13.16 -11.67 4.30
C ILE A 46 12.96 -10.21 4.67
N GLY A 47 13.58 -9.74 5.76
CA GLY A 47 13.45 -8.35 6.18
C GLY A 47 14.03 -7.35 5.17
N PHE A 48 15.11 -7.70 4.46
CA PHE A 48 15.62 -6.87 3.36
C PHE A 48 14.66 -6.85 2.17
N CYS A 49 14.08 -7.99 1.79
CA CYS A 49 13.04 -8.06 0.76
C CYS A 49 11.84 -7.16 1.12
N THR A 50 11.39 -7.18 2.37
CA THR A 50 10.32 -6.31 2.86
C THR A 50 10.66 -4.83 2.68
N LEU A 51 11.89 -4.41 3.00
CA LEU A 51 12.33 -3.02 2.81
C LEU A 51 12.36 -2.61 1.33
N VAL A 52 12.85 -3.49 0.45
CA VAL A 52 12.89 -3.21 -1.00
C VAL A 52 11.48 -3.06 -1.56
N VAL A 53 10.56 -3.96 -1.21
CA VAL A 53 9.16 -3.89 -1.65
C VAL A 53 8.50 -2.60 -1.16
N ILE A 54 8.67 -2.24 0.13
CA ILE A 54 8.10 -0.99 0.67
C ILE A 54 8.67 0.23 -0.05
N ALA A 55 9.97 0.26 -0.35
CA ALA A 55 10.59 1.36 -1.08
C ALA A 55 10.00 1.52 -2.49
N LEU A 56 9.90 0.42 -3.24
CA LEU A 56 9.31 0.43 -4.59
C LEU A 56 7.84 0.86 -4.56
N VAL A 57 7.07 0.36 -3.60
CA VAL A 57 5.66 0.73 -3.43
C VAL A 57 5.51 2.20 -3.10
N THR A 58 6.34 2.72 -2.19
CA THR A 58 6.28 4.12 -1.78
C THR A 58 6.49 5.07 -2.97
N ILE A 59 7.43 4.76 -3.88
CA ILE A 59 7.74 5.63 -5.03
C ILE A 59 6.50 5.86 -5.92
N TYR A 60 5.84 4.80 -6.37
CA TYR A 60 4.68 4.96 -7.25
C TYR A 60 3.43 5.43 -6.48
N TYR A 61 3.29 5.02 -5.23
CA TYR A 61 2.10 5.37 -4.43
C TYR A 61 2.06 6.86 -4.08
N MET A 62 3.21 7.50 -3.89
CA MET A 62 3.29 8.96 -3.68
C MET A 62 2.74 9.76 -4.87
N VAL A 63 2.81 9.22 -6.09
CA VAL A 63 2.19 9.85 -7.28
C VAL A 63 0.66 9.84 -7.15
N LEU A 64 0.07 8.73 -6.71
CA LEU A 64 -1.39 8.63 -6.49
C LEU A 64 -1.86 9.59 -5.40
N VAL A 65 -1.10 9.71 -4.31
CA VAL A 65 -1.38 10.69 -3.25
C VAL A 65 -1.33 12.11 -3.82
N SER A 66 -0.32 12.43 -4.63
CA SER A 66 -0.21 13.73 -5.30
C SER A 66 -1.41 14.03 -6.20
N TRP A 67 -1.85 13.08 -7.02
CA TRP A 67 -3.04 13.25 -7.86
C TRP A 67 -4.29 13.44 -7.03
N THR A 68 -4.46 12.65 -5.96
CA THR A 68 -5.61 12.75 -5.06
C THR A 68 -5.69 14.13 -4.42
N LEU A 69 -4.55 14.65 -3.91
CA LEU A 69 -4.48 16.00 -3.35
C LEU A 69 -4.75 17.08 -4.41
N PHE A 70 -4.14 16.96 -5.58
CA PHE A 70 -4.36 17.90 -6.68
C PHE A 70 -5.84 18.00 -7.06
N TYR A 71 -6.50 16.86 -7.32
CA TYR A 71 -7.92 16.83 -7.67
C TYR A 71 -8.83 17.23 -6.51
N THR A 72 -8.42 16.99 -5.26
CA THR A 72 -9.15 17.48 -4.07
C THR A 72 -9.20 19.01 -4.06
N PHE A 73 -8.07 19.69 -4.27
CA PHE A 73 -8.03 21.15 -4.32
C PHE A 73 -8.70 21.71 -5.58
N ALA A 74 -8.53 21.06 -6.73
CA ALA A 74 -9.22 21.44 -7.97
C ALA A 74 -10.76 21.35 -7.83
N SER A 75 -11.26 20.48 -6.96
CA SER A 75 -12.69 20.32 -6.67
C SER A 75 -13.28 21.47 -5.82
N PHE A 76 -12.47 22.39 -5.30
CA PHE A 76 -12.96 23.60 -4.61
C PHE A 76 -13.34 24.74 -5.56
N SER A 77 -13.40 24.49 -6.87
CA SER A 77 -13.98 25.38 -7.87
C SER A 77 -15.47 25.11 -8.05
N SER A 78 -16.26 26.15 -8.36
CA SER A 78 -17.69 26.00 -8.71
C SER A 78 -17.90 25.35 -10.07
N ARG A 79 -16.92 25.48 -10.98
CA ARG A 79 -16.90 24.83 -12.28
C ARG A 79 -15.77 23.81 -12.30
N LEU A 80 -16.12 22.53 -12.52
CA LEU A 80 -15.15 21.44 -12.58
C LEU A 80 -14.68 21.27 -14.03
N ASP A 81 -13.37 21.37 -14.27
CA ASP A 81 -12.81 21.33 -15.62
C ASP A 81 -13.10 20.00 -16.34
N TRP A 82 -13.13 18.88 -15.62
CA TRP A 82 -13.45 17.57 -16.19
C TRP A 82 -14.95 17.31 -16.43
N ALA A 83 -15.82 18.26 -16.07
CA ALA A 83 -17.26 18.16 -16.34
C ALA A 83 -17.64 18.71 -17.74
N TYR A 84 -16.75 19.48 -18.38
CA TYR A 84 -17.02 20.15 -19.65
C TYR A 84 -15.90 19.91 -20.67
N CYS A 85 -16.23 20.01 -21.96
CA CYS A 85 -15.30 19.74 -23.06
C CYS A 85 -14.78 21.01 -23.75
N ASP A 86 -14.93 22.19 -23.15
CA ASP A 86 -14.53 23.50 -23.71
C ASP A 86 -13.23 24.07 -23.10
N ASN A 87 -12.38 23.21 -22.54
CA ASN A 87 -11.06 23.56 -22.02
C ASN A 87 -9.95 23.48 -23.10
N GLU A 88 -8.85 24.20 -22.88
CA GLU A 88 -7.67 24.24 -23.77
C GLU A 88 -7.00 22.88 -24.00
N PHE A 89 -7.16 21.93 -23.07
CA PHE A 89 -6.57 20.59 -23.16
C PHE A 89 -7.44 19.59 -23.93
N ASN A 90 -8.66 19.96 -24.32
CA ASN A 90 -9.54 19.08 -25.08
C ASN A 90 -9.19 19.10 -26.57
N THR A 91 -9.32 17.95 -27.22
CA THR A 91 -9.23 17.82 -28.68
C THR A 91 -10.60 18.11 -29.32
N GLU A 92 -10.62 18.44 -30.62
CA GLU A 92 -11.85 18.55 -31.43
C GLU A 92 -12.65 17.25 -31.47
#